data_AF-A0A0G0XU72-F1
#
_entry.id   AF-A0A0G0XU72-F1
#
_cell.length_a   1.000
_cell.length_b   1.000
_cell.length_c   1.000
_cell.angle_alpha   90.00
_cell.angle_beta   90.00
_cell.angle_gamma   90.00
#
_symmetry.space_group_name_H-M   'P 1'
#
loop_
_entity.id
_entity.type
_entity.pdbx_description
1 polymer ?
#
loop_
_entity_poly.entity_id
_entity_poly.type
_entity_poly.pdbx_seq_one_letter_code
_entity_poly.pdbx_strand_id
1 'polypeptide(L)'
;MKPIVFLSNFHPLLTRNILNSGVLESLSSESSRVIIFVFKKHENHFKKIYQNNNIIVEGIDIDYFIKGPKNRLFSRISDWLLDTNVRKFRKLENLERTGNRARYYFSRIFTWFFGKIRPFKKLVRFLDYHLNNPKLLEPYFKKYNPDIVFATDLFAEYDVLFLKNSRSFGVKNAAMVRSWDNTSSVGYARFAPDKLIVHNEIGKEEMSRYHDISGKIIQACGIPQFEQYLKMKPSSREEFYNRIGADINKRLVLFAPAGKFFIDTDWQTCQILKDLYYENKIPQDIQFLIRLHPFNAVDLSQVEPDSNFIVDITGPAKSEAGVAAKVVGELDDSFYQHIFDSLYYSSLIINAISSIIVDAAALDKPLITVNFNGWEKNVPTLKSLKRWRLEENQISWMRIGMTPLVNNKEELALWINNYLKDPTLHQDKRKNFKDIYCGKFDGKSAERIASFVLS
;
A
#
# COMPACT_ATOMS: atom_id res chain seq x y z
N MET A 1 -18.74 28.38 -15.32
CA MET A 1 -19.02 26.93 -15.36
C MET A 1 -18.17 26.25 -14.29
N LYS A 2 -18.68 25.23 -13.61
CA LYS A 2 -17.89 24.47 -12.63
C LYS A 2 -16.79 23.70 -13.37
N PRO A 3 -15.51 23.75 -12.94
CA PRO A 3 -14.45 22.94 -13.52
C PRO A 3 -14.81 21.45 -13.50
N ILE A 4 -14.51 20.76 -14.60
CA ILE A 4 -14.75 19.33 -14.81
C ILE A 4 -13.44 18.58 -14.58
N VAL A 5 -13.44 17.69 -13.60
CA VAL A 5 -12.30 16.86 -13.21
C VAL A 5 -12.53 15.43 -13.70
N PHE A 6 -11.63 14.91 -14.53
CA PHE A 6 -11.55 13.47 -14.78
C PHE A 6 -10.78 12.82 -13.65
N LEU A 7 -11.36 11.82 -12.98
CA LEU A 7 -10.75 11.11 -11.87
C LEU A 7 -10.62 9.63 -12.21
N SER A 8 -9.39 9.09 -12.29
CA SER A 8 -9.20 7.65 -12.50
C SER A 8 -9.37 6.86 -11.19
N ASN A 9 -9.98 5.68 -11.27
CA ASN A 9 -10.02 4.70 -10.17
C ASN A 9 -9.97 3.26 -10.71
N PHE A 10 -8.76 2.74 -10.88
CA PHE A 10 -8.50 1.39 -11.42
C PHE A 10 -7.83 0.45 -10.41
N HIS A 11 -7.88 0.76 -9.12
CA HIS A 11 -7.29 -0.06 -8.06
C HIS A 11 -8.11 0.02 -6.76
N PRO A 12 -8.39 -1.10 -6.05
CA PRO A 12 -9.19 -1.08 -4.83
C PRO A 12 -8.66 -0.17 -3.71
N LEU A 13 -7.33 -0.11 -3.54
CA LEU A 13 -6.69 0.81 -2.59
C LEU A 13 -6.95 2.30 -2.91
N LEU A 14 -7.23 2.65 -4.16
CA LEU A 14 -7.53 4.04 -4.55
C LEU A 14 -8.98 4.40 -4.24
N THR A 15 -9.91 3.44 -4.33
CA THR A 15 -11.27 3.60 -3.79
C THR A 15 -11.20 4.03 -2.33
N ARG A 16 -10.39 3.32 -1.52
CA ARG A 16 -10.10 3.72 -0.14
C ARG A 16 -9.48 5.11 -0.04
N ASN A 17 -8.37 5.32 -0.73
CA ASN A 17 -7.49 6.47 -0.48
C ASN A 17 -8.04 7.77 -1.04
N ILE A 18 -8.96 7.71 -2.00
CA ILE A 18 -9.45 8.86 -2.75
C ILE A 18 -10.98 8.97 -2.65
N LEU A 19 -11.72 7.89 -2.90
CA LEU A 19 -13.18 8.00 -2.96
C LEU A 19 -13.82 8.03 -1.56
N ASN A 20 -13.24 7.30 -0.59
CA ASN A 20 -13.80 7.15 0.75
C ASN A 20 -13.04 7.93 1.83
N SER A 21 -12.17 8.87 1.44
CA SER A 21 -11.22 9.53 2.37
C SER A 21 -11.42 11.03 2.55
N GLY A 22 -12.51 11.60 2.02
CA GLY A 22 -12.72 13.05 1.99
C GLY A 22 -12.22 13.70 0.69
N VAL A 23 -11.37 13.03 -0.10
CA VAL A 23 -10.78 13.64 -1.32
C VAL A 23 -11.86 13.83 -2.39
N LEU A 24 -12.68 12.81 -2.66
CA LEU A 24 -13.78 12.93 -3.61
C LEU A 24 -14.80 13.97 -3.19
N GLU A 25 -15.16 14.04 -1.90
CA GLU A 25 -16.05 15.07 -1.37
C GLU A 25 -15.45 16.47 -1.55
N SER A 26 -14.15 16.62 -1.28
CA SER A 26 -13.44 17.90 -1.47
C SER A 26 -13.39 18.31 -2.95
N LEU A 27 -13.18 17.35 -3.86
CA LEU A 27 -13.17 17.56 -5.31
C LEU A 27 -14.57 17.76 -5.92
N SER A 28 -15.63 17.22 -5.34
CA SER A 28 -17.01 17.26 -5.86
C SER A 28 -17.92 18.24 -5.12
N SER A 29 -17.33 19.06 -4.25
CA SER A 29 -17.97 20.19 -3.59
C SER A 29 -18.59 21.17 -4.60
N GLU A 30 -19.28 22.22 -4.14
CA GLU A 30 -19.97 23.17 -5.03
C GLU A 30 -19.08 23.77 -6.14
N SER A 31 -17.76 23.67 -5.98
CA SER A 31 -16.73 24.22 -6.86
C SER A 31 -16.43 23.40 -8.12
N SER A 32 -16.76 22.11 -8.22
CA SER A 32 -16.38 21.27 -9.38
C SER A 32 -17.35 20.13 -9.67
N ARG A 33 -17.29 19.60 -10.90
CA ARG A 33 -17.96 18.37 -11.32
C ARG A 33 -16.91 17.28 -11.56
N VAL A 34 -17.12 16.09 -11.01
CA VAL A 34 -16.16 14.98 -11.12
C VAL A 34 -16.72 13.88 -12.02
N ILE A 35 -15.87 13.36 -12.90
CA ILE A 35 -16.18 12.19 -13.74
C ILE A 35 -15.20 11.08 -13.37
N ILE A 36 -15.71 10.09 -12.66
CA ILE A 36 -14.93 8.96 -12.17
C ILE A 36 -14.87 7.90 -13.27
N PHE A 37 -13.66 7.49 -13.64
CA PHE A 37 -13.41 6.41 -14.59
C PHE A 37 -13.03 5.13 -13.87
N VAL A 38 -13.78 4.07 -14.13
CA VAL A 38 -13.57 2.74 -13.54
C VAL A 38 -13.49 1.67 -14.63
N PHE A 39 -13.07 0.46 -14.28
CA PHE A 39 -13.20 -0.68 -15.20
C PHE A 39 -14.66 -0.89 -15.56
N LYS A 40 -14.95 -1.18 -16.85
CA LYS A 40 -16.32 -1.39 -17.35
C LYS A 40 -17.14 -2.36 -16.50
N LYS A 41 -16.53 -3.47 -16.05
CA LYS A 41 -17.14 -4.49 -15.19
C LYS A 41 -17.63 -3.98 -13.82
N HIS A 42 -17.11 -2.85 -13.33
CA HIS A 42 -17.46 -2.27 -12.03
C HIS A 42 -18.35 -1.03 -12.16
N GLU A 43 -18.69 -0.60 -13.37
CA GLU A 43 -19.44 0.64 -13.62
C GLU A 43 -20.76 0.70 -12.85
N ASN A 44 -21.60 -0.33 -12.95
CA ASN A 44 -22.92 -0.33 -12.31
C ASN A 44 -22.82 -0.26 -10.77
N HIS A 45 -21.83 -0.95 -10.21
CA HIS A 45 -21.57 -0.94 -8.77
C HIS A 45 -21.18 0.46 -8.29
N PHE A 46 -20.22 1.08 -8.97
CA PHE A 46 -19.76 2.44 -8.63
C PHE A 46 -20.84 3.50 -8.88
N LYS A 47 -21.67 3.34 -9.92
CA LYS A 47 -22.81 4.21 -10.17
C LYS A 47 -23.78 4.22 -8.99
N LYS A 48 -24.09 3.05 -8.44
CA LYS A 48 -25.00 2.92 -7.29
C LYS A 48 -24.49 3.65 -6.05
N ILE A 49 -23.17 3.68 -5.84
CA ILE A 49 -22.54 4.22 -4.63
C ILE A 49 -22.22 5.71 -4.76
N TYR A 50 -21.63 6.13 -5.88
CA TYR A 50 -21.01 7.46 -5.99
C TYR A 50 -21.73 8.42 -6.94
N GLN A 51 -22.61 7.94 -7.83
CA GLN A 51 -23.23 8.83 -8.82
C GLN A 51 -24.23 9.78 -8.15
N ASN A 52 -24.08 11.08 -8.41
CA ASN A 52 -24.98 12.13 -7.94
C ASN A 52 -24.95 13.35 -8.88
N ASN A 53 -25.52 14.50 -8.46
CA ASN A 53 -25.60 15.70 -9.30
C ASN A 53 -24.22 16.26 -9.72
N ASN A 54 -23.18 16.13 -8.89
CA ASN A 54 -21.83 16.62 -9.19
C ASN A 54 -20.86 15.49 -9.60
N ILE A 55 -21.27 14.22 -9.52
CA ILE A 55 -20.41 13.05 -9.79
C ILE A 55 -21.04 12.16 -10.85
N ILE A 56 -20.34 11.95 -11.96
CA ILE A 56 -20.67 10.96 -12.97
C ILE A 56 -19.68 9.80 -12.88
N VAL A 57 -20.15 8.57 -13.09
CA VAL A 57 -19.29 7.39 -13.22
C VAL A 57 -19.34 6.87 -14.65
N GLU A 58 -18.17 6.65 -15.25
CA GLU A 58 -17.98 6.10 -16.59
C GLU A 58 -17.13 4.82 -16.52
N GLY A 59 -17.62 3.76 -17.16
CA GLY A 59 -16.90 2.49 -17.27
C GLY A 59 -16.15 2.39 -18.59
N ILE A 60 -14.85 2.10 -18.54
CA ILE A 60 -14.02 1.92 -19.74
C ILE A 60 -13.41 0.53 -19.82
N ASP A 61 -13.20 0.08 -21.05
CA ASP A 61 -12.44 -1.13 -21.37
C ASP A 61 -11.37 -0.79 -22.42
N ILE A 62 -10.12 -0.78 -21.98
CA ILE A 62 -8.95 -0.56 -22.82
C ILE A 62 -7.92 -1.68 -22.63
N ASP A 63 -8.36 -2.84 -22.11
CA ASP A 63 -7.48 -3.95 -21.73
C ASP A 63 -6.65 -4.47 -22.91
N TYR A 64 -7.24 -4.45 -24.11
CA TYR A 64 -6.57 -4.88 -25.33
C TYR A 64 -5.31 -4.05 -25.61
N PHE A 65 -5.35 -2.74 -25.37
CA PHE A 65 -4.22 -1.85 -25.55
C PHE A 65 -3.19 -2.04 -24.44
N ILE A 66 -3.64 -2.13 -23.19
CA ILE A 66 -2.78 -2.30 -22.01
C ILE A 66 -1.97 -3.59 -22.12
N LYS A 67 -2.60 -4.66 -22.62
CA LYS A 67 -1.97 -5.97 -22.90
C LYS A 67 -1.22 -6.02 -24.24
N GLY A 68 -1.28 -4.95 -25.03
CA GLY A 68 -0.63 -4.85 -26.34
C GLY A 68 0.90 -4.92 -26.25
N PRO A 69 1.58 -5.38 -27.32
CA PRO A 69 3.02 -5.62 -27.31
C PRO A 69 3.84 -4.34 -27.10
N LYS A 70 3.44 -3.23 -27.74
CA LYS A 70 4.10 -1.93 -27.60
C LYS A 70 4.07 -1.43 -26.16
N ASN A 71 2.90 -1.50 -25.51
CA ASN A 71 2.76 -1.05 -24.13
C ASN A 71 3.57 -1.93 -23.16
N ARG A 72 3.51 -3.26 -23.33
CA ARG A 72 4.32 -4.23 -22.56
C ARG A 72 5.82 -3.99 -22.71
N LEU A 73 6.29 -3.58 -23.89
CA LEU A 73 7.68 -3.24 -24.14
C LEU A 73 8.12 -2.05 -23.28
N PHE A 74 7.40 -0.92 -23.35
CA PHE A 74 7.74 0.27 -22.56
C PHE A 74 7.59 0.04 -21.06
N SER A 75 6.56 -0.69 -20.63
CA SER A 75 6.40 -1.12 -19.23
C SER A 75 7.64 -1.91 -18.75
N ARG A 76 8.12 -2.85 -19.56
CA ARG A 76 9.33 -3.63 -19.24
C ARG A 76 10.61 -2.79 -19.21
N ILE A 77 10.79 -1.88 -20.18
CA ILE A 77 11.94 -0.97 -20.18
C ILE A 77 11.90 -0.10 -18.93
N SER A 78 10.72 0.37 -18.52
CA SER A 78 10.55 1.16 -17.30
C SER A 78 10.99 0.40 -16.03
N ASP A 79 10.68 -0.90 -15.93
CA ASP A 79 11.16 -1.77 -14.85
C ASP A 79 12.70 -1.90 -14.85
N TRP A 80 13.33 -1.86 -16.03
CA TRP A 80 14.79 -1.93 -16.15
C TRP A 80 15.48 -0.58 -15.97
N LEU A 81 14.78 0.53 -16.12
CA LEU A 81 15.34 1.87 -15.90
C LEU A 81 15.42 2.25 -14.42
N LEU A 82 14.72 1.54 -13.55
CA LEU A 82 14.76 1.78 -12.11
C LEU A 82 15.84 0.91 -11.45
N ASP A 83 16.88 1.56 -10.94
CA ASP A 83 18.00 0.93 -10.24
C ASP A 83 17.78 0.96 -8.71
N THR A 84 16.97 0.01 -8.24
CA THR A 84 16.66 -0.20 -6.82
C THR A 84 16.83 -1.67 -6.43
N ASN A 85 17.02 -1.95 -5.15
CA ASN A 85 17.09 -3.30 -4.59
C ASN A 85 15.80 -4.07 -4.85
N VAL A 86 14.63 -3.42 -4.73
CA VAL A 86 13.34 -4.04 -5.09
C VAL A 86 13.37 -4.56 -6.54
N ARG A 87 13.87 -3.75 -7.48
CA ARG A 87 13.95 -4.11 -8.90
C ARG A 87 14.98 -5.19 -9.17
N LYS A 88 16.08 -5.17 -8.43
CA LYS A 88 17.08 -6.23 -8.46
C LYS A 88 16.45 -7.56 -8.03
N PHE A 89 15.76 -7.63 -6.90
CA PHE A 89 15.13 -8.86 -6.45
C PHE A 89 13.99 -9.32 -7.35
N ARG A 90 13.18 -8.41 -7.90
CA ARG A 90 12.13 -8.79 -8.86
C ARG A 90 12.70 -9.42 -10.14
N LYS A 91 13.92 -9.05 -10.55
CA LYS A 91 14.63 -9.74 -11.64
C LYS A 91 15.06 -11.14 -11.23
N LEU A 92 15.53 -11.32 -9.99
CA LEU A 92 15.85 -12.65 -9.45
C LEU A 92 14.59 -13.54 -9.34
N GLU A 93 13.47 -13.02 -8.85
CA GLU A 93 12.18 -13.75 -8.81
C GLU A 93 11.72 -14.16 -10.20
N ASN A 94 11.86 -13.27 -11.19
CA ASN A 94 11.56 -13.62 -12.58
C ASN A 94 12.50 -14.68 -13.14
N LEU A 95 13.78 -14.69 -12.73
CA LEU A 95 14.72 -15.74 -13.10
C LEU A 95 14.30 -17.08 -12.51
N GLU A 96 13.99 -17.14 -11.21
CA GLU A 96 13.53 -18.36 -10.54
C GLU A 96 12.25 -18.91 -11.18
N ARG A 97 11.28 -18.02 -11.47
CA ARG A 97 10.00 -18.41 -12.07
C ARG A 97 10.11 -18.89 -13.52
N THR A 98 11.05 -18.36 -14.32
CA THR A 98 11.09 -18.62 -15.77
C THR A 98 12.32 -19.39 -16.25
N GLY A 99 13.35 -19.55 -15.41
CA GLY A 99 14.64 -20.10 -15.79
C GLY A 99 15.44 -19.26 -16.80
N ASN A 100 14.92 -18.11 -17.25
CA ASN A 100 15.50 -17.35 -18.36
C ASN A 100 16.72 -16.51 -17.93
N ARG A 101 17.89 -17.16 -17.89
CA ARG A 101 19.19 -16.55 -17.54
C ARG A 101 19.58 -15.42 -18.48
N ALA A 102 19.37 -15.57 -19.79
CA ALA A 102 19.73 -14.55 -20.77
C ALA A 102 18.97 -13.23 -20.50
N ARG A 103 17.66 -13.30 -20.29
CA ARG A 103 16.83 -12.13 -19.94
C ARG A 103 17.27 -11.52 -18.62
N TYR A 104 17.58 -12.34 -17.62
CA TYR A 104 18.06 -11.86 -16.34
C TYR A 104 19.35 -11.03 -16.48
N TYR A 105 20.41 -11.62 -17.05
CA TYR A 105 21.69 -10.93 -17.22
C TYR A 105 21.56 -9.71 -18.12
N PHE A 106 20.82 -9.80 -19.23
CA PHE A 106 20.54 -8.66 -20.09
C PHE A 106 19.87 -7.51 -19.30
N SER A 107 18.82 -7.80 -18.53
CA SER A 107 18.13 -6.79 -17.73
C SER A 107 18.98 -6.20 -16.60
N ARG A 108 19.97 -6.96 -16.09
CA ARG A 108 20.93 -6.48 -15.08
C ARG A 108 21.94 -5.53 -15.71
N ILE A 109 22.51 -5.93 -16.85
CA ILE A 109 23.45 -5.12 -17.63
C ILE A 109 22.78 -3.83 -18.11
N PHE A 110 21.56 -3.94 -18.67
CA PHE A 110 20.79 -2.79 -19.13
C PHE A 110 20.58 -1.76 -18.01
N THR A 111 20.14 -2.20 -16.82
CA THR A 111 19.96 -1.28 -15.69
C THR A 111 21.26 -0.66 -15.22
N TRP A 112 22.33 -1.45 -15.15
CA TRP A 112 23.63 -0.95 -14.71
C TRP A 112 24.16 0.17 -15.63
N PHE A 113 24.04 0.00 -16.95
CA PHE A 113 24.44 1.01 -17.93
C PHE A 113 23.45 2.17 -18.02
N PHE A 114 22.16 1.89 -18.26
CA PHE A 114 21.18 2.89 -18.65
C PHE A 114 20.35 3.48 -17.51
N GLY A 115 20.21 2.77 -16.38
CA GLY A 115 19.37 3.19 -15.25
C GLY A 115 19.85 4.48 -14.59
N LYS A 116 21.13 4.82 -14.72
CA LYS A 116 21.75 6.03 -14.15
C LYS A 116 21.84 7.20 -15.12
N ILE A 117 21.62 6.97 -16.42
CA ILE A 117 21.78 7.99 -17.46
C ILE A 117 20.47 8.79 -17.61
N ARG A 118 20.38 9.94 -16.95
CA ARG A 118 19.17 10.80 -16.96
C ARG A 118 18.67 11.16 -18.37
N PRO A 119 19.51 11.58 -19.33
CA PRO A 119 19.05 11.88 -20.69
C PRO A 119 18.40 10.67 -21.39
N PHE A 120 18.95 9.47 -21.20
CA PHE A 120 18.39 8.25 -21.79
C PHE A 120 17.03 7.90 -21.17
N LYS A 121 16.89 8.00 -19.85
CA LYS A 121 15.60 7.82 -19.17
C LYS A 121 14.53 8.80 -19.67
N LYS A 122 14.90 10.07 -19.87
CA LYS A 122 14.00 11.09 -20.47
C LYS A 122 13.67 10.78 -21.93
N LEU A 123 14.62 10.30 -22.73
CA LEU A 123 14.40 9.87 -24.10
C LEU A 123 13.41 8.70 -24.17
N VAL A 124 13.56 7.68 -23.33
CA VAL A 124 12.60 6.55 -23.29
C VAL A 124 11.19 7.03 -22.94
N ARG A 125 11.05 7.92 -21.96
CA ARG A 125 9.75 8.54 -21.61
C ARG A 125 9.16 9.32 -22.80
N PHE A 126 10.00 10.08 -23.51
CA PHE A 126 9.61 10.80 -24.72
C PHE A 126 9.14 9.84 -25.82
N LEU A 127 9.88 8.76 -26.09
CA LEU A 127 9.52 7.75 -27.09
C LEU A 127 8.24 7.01 -26.71
N ASP A 128 8.04 6.67 -25.44
CA ASP A 128 6.80 6.05 -24.96
C ASP A 128 5.58 6.96 -25.17
N TYR A 129 5.73 8.28 -24.99
CA TYR A 129 4.65 9.23 -25.31
C TYR A 129 4.36 9.28 -26.82
N HIS A 130 5.37 9.35 -27.69
CA HIS A 130 5.14 9.54 -29.13
C HIS A 130 4.75 8.24 -29.85
N LEU A 131 5.27 7.10 -29.41
CA LEU A 131 5.07 5.80 -30.09
C LEU A 131 3.94 4.95 -29.47
N ASN A 132 3.49 5.30 -28.27
CA ASN A 132 2.54 4.50 -27.48
C ASN A 132 1.49 5.38 -26.76
N ASN A 133 0.79 6.22 -27.53
CA ASN A 133 -0.26 7.12 -27.05
C ASN A 133 -1.49 7.15 -27.97
N PRO A 134 -2.23 6.04 -28.10
CA PRO A 134 -3.47 6.02 -28.85
C PRO A 134 -4.53 6.89 -28.16
N LYS A 135 -5.42 7.49 -28.96
CA LYS A 135 -6.47 8.41 -28.50
C LYS A 135 -7.75 7.69 -28.08
N LEU A 136 -7.62 6.61 -27.32
CA LEU A 136 -8.77 5.75 -26.96
C LEU A 136 -9.80 6.45 -26.07
N LEU A 137 -9.38 7.51 -25.38
CA LEU A 137 -10.24 8.27 -24.47
C LEU A 137 -10.87 9.50 -25.14
N GLU A 138 -10.58 9.74 -26.42
CA GLU A 138 -11.09 10.88 -27.20
C GLU A 138 -12.60 11.11 -27.08
N PRO A 139 -13.48 10.07 -27.13
CA PRO A 139 -14.91 10.29 -26.99
C PRO A 139 -15.29 10.96 -25.66
N TYR A 140 -14.59 10.64 -24.58
CA TYR A 140 -14.84 11.23 -23.26
C TYR A 140 -14.33 12.66 -23.17
N PHE A 141 -13.12 12.93 -23.69
CA PHE A 141 -12.59 14.29 -23.77
C PHE A 141 -13.50 15.21 -24.58
N LYS A 142 -14.02 14.74 -25.72
CA LYS A 142 -14.99 15.50 -26.54
C LYS A 142 -16.35 15.66 -25.85
N LYS A 143 -16.85 14.61 -25.21
CA LYS A 143 -18.17 14.62 -24.52
C LYS A 143 -18.21 15.59 -23.35
N TYR A 144 -17.14 15.63 -22.56
CA TYR A 144 -17.14 16.31 -21.27
C TYR A 144 -16.26 17.54 -21.20
N ASN A 145 -15.32 17.72 -22.12
CA ASN A 145 -14.40 18.87 -22.16
C ASN A 145 -13.77 19.17 -20.78
N PRO A 146 -13.00 18.22 -20.18
CA PRO A 146 -12.46 18.40 -18.84
C PRO A 146 -11.42 19.51 -18.76
N ASP A 147 -11.38 20.19 -17.62
CA ASP A 147 -10.37 21.21 -17.30
C ASP A 147 -9.07 20.57 -16.78
N ILE A 148 -9.20 19.43 -16.08
CA ILE A 148 -8.05 18.69 -15.55
C ILE A 148 -8.32 17.18 -15.49
N VAL A 149 -7.27 16.41 -15.73
CA VAL A 149 -7.22 14.96 -15.45
C VAL A 149 -6.43 14.72 -14.18
N PHE A 150 -7.05 14.11 -13.19
CA PHE A 150 -6.39 13.63 -11.97
C PHE A 150 -6.23 12.10 -12.02
N ALA A 151 -5.00 11.66 -12.27
CA ALA A 151 -4.62 10.24 -12.28
C ALA A 151 -4.18 9.79 -10.89
N THR A 152 -4.90 8.84 -10.28
CA THR A 152 -4.68 8.44 -8.89
C THR A 152 -3.51 7.47 -8.68
N ASP A 153 -2.94 6.90 -9.76
CA ASP A 153 -1.70 6.11 -9.71
C ASP A 153 -0.78 6.41 -10.91
N LEU A 154 0.26 7.21 -10.72
CA LEU A 154 1.25 7.58 -11.74
C LEU A 154 1.88 6.37 -12.46
N PHE A 155 1.92 5.21 -11.81
CA PHE A 155 2.59 4.03 -12.34
C PHE A 155 1.64 3.03 -13.00
N ALA A 156 0.33 3.18 -12.80
CA ALA A 156 -0.65 2.27 -13.38
C ALA A 156 -0.82 2.52 -14.89
N GLU A 157 -0.98 1.43 -15.64
CA GLU A 157 -1.02 1.48 -17.10
C GLU A 157 -2.22 2.28 -17.64
N TYR A 158 -3.37 2.16 -16.97
CA TYR A 158 -4.59 2.92 -17.29
C TYR A 158 -4.37 4.42 -17.06
N ASP A 159 -3.91 4.79 -15.87
CA ASP A 159 -3.58 6.15 -15.47
C ASP A 159 -2.55 6.82 -16.39
N VAL A 160 -1.50 6.10 -16.78
CA VAL A 160 -0.53 6.59 -17.76
C VAL A 160 -1.21 6.94 -19.09
N LEU A 161 -2.19 6.17 -19.55
CA LEU A 161 -2.92 6.51 -20.79
C LEU A 161 -3.80 7.77 -20.62
N PHE A 162 -4.47 7.94 -19.48
CA PHE A 162 -5.22 9.16 -19.14
C PHE A 162 -4.30 10.38 -19.18
N LEU A 163 -3.14 10.30 -18.54
CA LEU A 163 -2.13 11.36 -18.54
C LEU A 163 -1.63 11.68 -19.96
N LYS A 164 -1.32 10.65 -20.76
CA LYS A 164 -0.88 10.85 -22.15
C LYS A 164 -1.97 11.47 -23.04
N ASN A 165 -3.23 11.07 -22.87
CA ASN A 165 -4.36 11.61 -23.63
C ASN A 165 -4.64 13.06 -23.22
N SER A 166 -4.60 13.38 -21.91
CA SER A 166 -4.80 14.76 -21.42
C SER A 166 -3.86 15.77 -22.12
N ARG A 167 -2.56 15.46 -22.18
CA ARG A 167 -1.57 16.28 -22.89
C ARG A 167 -1.87 16.42 -24.38
N SER A 168 -2.41 15.38 -25.01
CA SER A 168 -2.75 15.43 -26.44
C SER A 168 -3.99 16.28 -26.74
N PHE A 169 -4.89 16.43 -25.78
CA PHE A 169 -6.06 17.32 -25.87
C PHE A 169 -5.79 18.70 -25.27
N GLY A 170 -4.56 19.01 -24.85
CA GLY A 170 -4.22 20.29 -24.23
C GLY A 170 -4.80 20.49 -22.82
N VAL A 171 -5.25 19.42 -22.18
CA VAL A 171 -5.87 19.44 -20.84
C VAL A 171 -4.79 19.31 -19.77
N LYS A 172 -4.90 20.09 -18.68
CA LYS A 172 -3.99 20.01 -17.53
C LYS A 172 -4.06 18.64 -16.88
N ASN A 173 -2.97 18.22 -16.24
CA ASN A 173 -2.95 16.95 -15.53
C ASN A 173 -2.25 16.99 -14.18
N ALA A 174 -2.85 16.30 -13.22
CA ALA A 174 -2.26 15.96 -11.94
C ALA A 174 -2.15 14.44 -11.83
N ALA A 175 -1.11 13.95 -11.16
CA ALA A 175 -1.01 12.54 -10.81
C ALA A 175 -0.70 12.37 -9.33
N MET A 176 -1.00 11.20 -8.78
CA MET A 176 -0.62 10.80 -7.42
C MET A 176 0.14 9.48 -7.42
N VAL A 177 1.03 9.29 -6.45
CA VAL A 177 1.61 7.98 -6.18
C VAL A 177 0.66 7.16 -5.31
N ARG A 178 0.25 5.97 -5.75
CA ARG A 178 -0.75 5.13 -5.07
C ARG A 178 -0.41 4.79 -3.61
N SER A 179 0.84 4.40 -3.33
CA SER A 179 1.29 3.93 -2.03
C SER A 179 2.67 4.50 -1.66
N TRP A 180 2.95 4.60 -0.37
CA TRP A 180 4.17 5.19 0.18
C TRP A 180 5.46 4.49 -0.25
N ASP A 181 5.38 3.22 -0.65
CA ASP A 181 6.50 2.38 -1.10
C ASP A 181 6.64 2.33 -2.64
N ASN A 182 5.71 2.90 -3.40
CA ASN A 182 5.71 2.78 -4.86
C ASN A 182 6.86 3.55 -5.55
N THR A 183 7.36 4.60 -4.92
CA THR A 183 8.40 5.52 -5.44
C THR A 183 9.77 4.88 -5.66
N SER A 184 10.01 3.72 -5.05
CA SER A 184 11.24 2.92 -5.21
C SER A 184 10.96 1.47 -5.63
N SER A 185 9.71 1.01 -5.51
CA SER A 185 9.30 -0.36 -5.83
C SER A 185 8.60 -0.52 -7.19
N VAL A 186 8.04 0.53 -7.78
CA VAL A 186 7.33 0.49 -9.08
C VAL A 186 8.17 1.17 -10.17
N GLY A 187 8.14 0.63 -11.40
CA GLY A 187 9.14 0.89 -12.45
C GLY A 187 9.30 2.39 -12.75
N TYR A 188 10.35 2.76 -13.48
CA TYR A 188 10.61 4.17 -13.78
C TYR A 188 9.37 4.89 -14.35
N ALA A 189 8.90 5.97 -13.71
CA ALA A 189 7.71 6.70 -14.12
C ALA A 189 7.70 7.00 -15.63
N ARG A 190 6.70 6.44 -16.31
CA ARG A 190 6.55 6.49 -17.77
C ARG A 190 5.95 7.80 -18.28
N PHE A 191 5.54 8.67 -17.37
CA PHE A 191 5.03 10.00 -17.66
C PHE A 191 5.55 10.99 -16.60
N ALA A 192 5.67 12.25 -16.99
CA ALA A 192 5.94 13.36 -16.07
C ALA A 192 4.72 14.29 -16.10
N PRO A 193 3.92 14.36 -15.03
CA PRO A 193 2.71 15.16 -15.00
C PRO A 193 3.01 16.65 -14.82
N ASP A 194 1.99 17.51 -14.94
CA ASP A 194 2.13 18.94 -14.64
C ASP A 194 2.19 19.18 -13.13
N LYS A 195 1.45 18.37 -12.37
CA LYS A 195 1.43 18.33 -10.90
C LYS A 195 1.55 16.90 -10.39
N LEU A 196 2.34 16.68 -9.34
CA LEU A 196 2.52 15.37 -8.72
C LEU A 196 2.26 15.43 -7.21
N ILE A 197 1.42 14.52 -6.74
CA ILE A 197 1.12 14.33 -5.32
C ILE A 197 1.87 13.10 -4.82
N VAL A 198 2.54 13.26 -3.68
CA VAL A 198 3.17 12.17 -2.92
C VAL A 198 2.66 12.20 -1.48
N HIS A 199 2.86 11.09 -0.77
CA HIS A 199 2.39 10.93 0.61
C HIS A 199 3.21 11.76 1.61
N ASN A 200 4.52 11.84 1.42
CA ASN A 200 5.45 12.46 2.37
C ASN A 200 6.72 12.96 1.65
N GLU A 201 7.62 13.59 2.42
CA GLU A 201 8.86 14.17 1.88
C GLU A 201 9.83 13.08 1.37
N ILE A 202 9.84 11.87 1.95
CA ILE A 202 10.61 10.74 1.38
C ILE A 202 10.15 10.47 -0.05
N GLY A 203 8.84 10.36 -0.27
CA GLY A 203 8.29 10.16 -1.60
C GLY A 203 8.69 11.29 -2.56
N LYS A 204 8.74 12.54 -2.10
CA LYS A 204 9.17 13.68 -2.91
C LYS A 204 10.63 13.56 -3.33
N GLU A 205 11.51 13.25 -2.38
CA GLU A 205 12.93 13.02 -2.63
C GLU A 205 13.16 11.85 -3.58
N GLU A 206 12.48 10.72 -3.36
CA GLU A 206 12.58 9.53 -4.19
C GLU A 206 12.07 9.78 -5.62
N MET A 207 10.96 10.51 -5.80
CA MET A 207 10.47 10.89 -7.12
C MET A 207 11.47 11.77 -7.89
N SER A 208 12.14 12.71 -7.21
CA SER A 208 13.21 13.49 -7.84
C SER A 208 14.45 12.66 -8.14
N ARG A 209 14.85 11.77 -7.22
CA ARG A 209 16.05 10.94 -7.34
C ARG A 209 15.93 9.86 -8.41
N TYR A 210 14.89 9.05 -8.34
CA TYR A 210 14.73 7.85 -9.15
C TYR A 210 14.00 8.12 -10.47
N HIS A 211 13.05 9.06 -10.48
CA HIS A 211 12.14 9.28 -11.59
C HIS A 211 12.41 10.57 -12.39
N ASP A 212 13.42 11.35 -12.00
CA ASP A 212 13.82 12.59 -12.67
C ASP A 212 12.65 13.60 -12.81
N ILE A 213 11.75 13.61 -11.82
CA ILE A 213 10.63 14.56 -11.73
C ILE A 213 11.04 15.72 -10.82
N SER A 214 10.90 16.96 -11.31
CA SER A 214 11.32 18.14 -10.56
C SER A 214 10.50 18.31 -9.28
N GLY A 215 11.16 18.45 -8.13
CA GLY A 215 10.49 18.72 -6.86
C GLY A 215 9.63 19.99 -6.83
N LYS A 216 9.79 20.90 -7.82
CA LYS A 216 8.95 22.11 -7.97
C LYS A 216 7.49 21.79 -8.32
N ILE A 217 7.23 20.64 -8.93
CA ILE A 217 5.87 20.20 -9.28
C ILE A 217 5.32 19.16 -8.30
N ILE A 218 6.07 18.85 -7.23
CA ILE A 218 5.73 17.79 -6.28
C ILE A 218 5.27 18.39 -4.96
N GLN A 219 4.07 17.99 -4.52
CA GLN A 219 3.54 18.33 -3.21
C GLN A 219 3.35 17.07 -2.35
N ALA A 220 3.90 17.10 -1.13
CA ALA A 220 3.62 16.10 -0.12
C ALA A 220 2.29 16.45 0.57
N CYS A 221 1.28 15.61 0.39
CA CYS A 221 -0.08 15.86 0.85
C CYS A 221 -0.53 14.93 1.98
N GLY A 222 0.36 14.19 2.63
CA GLY A 222 -0.04 13.22 3.66
C GLY A 222 -0.80 12.04 3.07
N ILE A 223 -1.38 11.23 3.95
CA ILE A 223 -2.07 9.99 3.57
C ILE A 223 -3.52 10.04 4.09
N PRO A 224 -4.51 10.39 3.24
CA PRO A 224 -5.90 10.56 3.66
C PRO A 224 -6.50 9.37 4.41
N GLN A 225 -6.17 8.13 4.00
CA GLN A 225 -6.70 6.92 4.66
C GLN A 225 -6.31 6.81 6.14
N PHE A 226 -5.12 7.26 6.54
CA PHE A 226 -4.70 7.15 7.95
C PHE A 226 -5.24 8.31 8.79
N GLU A 227 -5.51 9.47 8.19
CA GLU A 227 -6.12 10.59 8.90
C GLU A 227 -7.59 10.33 9.27
N GLN A 228 -8.24 9.32 8.68
CA GLN A 228 -9.56 8.88 9.13
C GLN A 228 -9.53 8.48 10.60
N TYR A 229 -8.42 7.91 11.10
CA TYR A 229 -8.26 7.56 12.51
C TYR A 229 -8.39 8.75 13.46
N LEU A 230 -8.14 9.98 13.01
CA LEU A 230 -8.35 11.19 13.81
C LEU A 230 -9.84 11.47 14.09
N LYS A 231 -10.74 10.94 13.24
CA LYS A 231 -12.19 11.17 13.30
C LYS A 231 -12.95 9.95 13.83
N MET A 232 -12.31 8.78 13.84
CA MET A 232 -12.94 7.53 14.27
C MET A 232 -13.07 7.46 15.79
N LYS A 233 -14.13 6.78 16.23
CA LYS A 233 -14.35 6.43 17.63
C LYS A 233 -14.34 4.91 17.74
N PRO A 234 -13.71 4.34 18.78
CA PRO A 234 -13.69 2.88 18.93
C PRO A 234 -15.09 2.39 19.26
N SER A 235 -15.45 1.21 18.77
CA SER A 235 -16.58 0.45 19.33
C SER A 235 -16.34 0.23 20.83
N SER A 236 -17.36 -0.08 21.63
CA SER A 236 -17.12 -0.41 23.04
C SER A 236 -16.22 -1.66 23.15
N ARG A 237 -15.45 -1.76 24.25
CA ARG A 237 -14.52 -2.89 24.44
C ARG A 237 -15.27 -4.21 24.45
N GLU A 238 -16.40 -4.26 25.14
CA GLU A 238 -17.30 -5.43 25.22
C GLU A 238 -17.80 -5.84 23.84
N GLU A 239 -18.30 -4.89 23.06
CA GLU A 239 -18.78 -5.16 21.70
C GLU A 239 -17.67 -5.71 20.80
N PHE A 240 -16.50 -5.06 20.80
CA PHE A 240 -15.38 -5.52 19.97
C PHE A 240 -14.86 -6.89 20.41
N TYR A 241 -14.67 -7.11 21.72
CA TYR A 241 -14.18 -8.38 22.25
C TYR A 241 -15.18 -9.52 21.98
N ASN A 242 -16.48 -9.28 22.15
CA ASN A 242 -17.51 -10.26 21.78
C ASN A 242 -17.49 -10.58 20.28
N ARG A 243 -17.27 -9.57 19.42
CA ARG A 243 -17.21 -9.72 17.96
C ARG A 243 -16.08 -10.65 17.52
N ILE A 244 -14.92 -10.58 18.19
CA ILE A 244 -13.75 -11.42 17.87
C ILE A 244 -13.67 -12.70 18.71
N GLY A 245 -14.53 -12.88 19.72
CA GLY A 245 -14.46 -14.02 20.64
C GLY A 245 -13.32 -13.92 21.65
N ALA A 246 -12.94 -12.71 22.07
CA ALA A 246 -11.89 -12.44 23.05
C ALA A 246 -12.42 -12.38 24.49
N ASP A 247 -11.58 -12.80 25.45
CA ASP A 247 -11.85 -12.66 26.88
C ASP A 247 -11.65 -11.20 27.33
N ILE A 248 -12.71 -10.57 27.84
CA ILE A 248 -12.69 -9.16 28.26
C ILE A 248 -11.62 -8.86 29.33
N ASN A 249 -11.26 -9.85 30.15
CA ASN A 249 -10.32 -9.70 31.26
C ASN A 249 -8.85 -9.75 30.82
N LYS A 250 -8.58 -10.15 29.56
CA LYS A 250 -7.22 -10.24 29.03
C LYS A 250 -6.87 -9.08 28.12
N ARG A 251 -5.61 -8.67 28.16
CA ARG A 251 -5.03 -7.69 27.22
C ARG A 251 -4.86 -8.33 25.85
N LEU A 252 -5.03 -7.54 24.80
CA LEU A 252 -4.93 -8.02 23.42
C LEU A 252 -3.54 -7.75 22.83
N VAL A 253 -2.92 -8.77 22.24
CA VAL A 253 -1.72 -8.66 21.41
C VAL A 253 -2.08 -9.01 19.98
N LEU A 254 -1.90 -8.09 19.03
CA LEU A 254 -2.18 -8.36 17.63
C LEU A 254 -0.93 -8.90 16.95
N PHE A 255 -1.02 -10.09 16.36
CA PHE A 255 -0.01 -10.60 15.44
C PHE A 255 -0.51 -10.45 14.00
N ALA A 256 0.28 -9.78 13.17
CA ALA A 256 0.07 -9.64 11.73
C ALA A 256 1.09 -10.52 10.98
N PRO A 257 0.69 -11.74 10.54
CA PRO A 257 1.54 -12.61 9.73
C PRO A 257 1.96 -11.93 8.42
N ALA A 258 3.04 -12.39 7.82
CA ALA A 258 3.54 -11.88 6.55
C ALA A 258 2.62 -12.28 5.39
N GLY A 259 2.26 -13.55 5.32
CA GLY A 259 1.55 -14.20 4.22
C GLY A 259 2.47 -14.89 3.21
N LYS A 260 1.89 -15.85 2.48
CA LYS A 260 2.52 -16.78 1.52
C LYS A 260 3.31 -16.11 0.39
N PHE A 261 2.98 -14.85 0.12
CA PHE A 261 3.75 -14.02 -0.82
C PHE A 261 5.19 -13.77 -0.32
N PHE A 262 5.37 -13.60 0.99
CA PHE A 262 6.65 -13.23 1.60
C PHE A 262 7.40 -14.45 2.12
N ILE A 263 6.74 -15.30 2.93
CA ILE A 263 7.32 -16.48 3.58
C ILE A 263 6.28 -17.60 3.67
N ASP A 264 6.73 -18.82 3.95
CA ASP A 264 5.86 -20.00 4.13
C ASP A 264 5.85 -20.50 5.59
N THR A 265 6.43 -19.74 6.53
CA THR A 265 6.66 -20.15 7.94
C THR A 265 5.91 -19.29 8.96
N ASP A 266 4.84 -18.59 8.55
CA ASP A 266 3.99 -17.82 9.46
C ASP A 266 3.41 -18.69 10.59
N TRP A 267 2.98 -19.93 10.27
CA TRP A 267 2.49 -20.88 11.25
C TRP A 267 3.51 -21.20 12.34
N GLN A 268 4.81 -21.29 11.99
CA GLN A 268 5.88 -21.52 12.96
C GLN A 268 6.06 -20.34 13.89
N THR A 269 5.92 -19.11 13.38
CA THR A 269 5.98 -17.90 14.21
C THR A 269 4.79 -17.86 15.18
N CYS A 270 3.61 -18.27 14.71
CA CYS A 270 2.43 -18.43 15.57
C CYS A 270 2.67 -19.48 16.66
N GLN A 271 3.22 -20.65 16.30
CA GLN A 271 3.55 -21.70 17.25
C GLN A 271 4.58 -21.25 18.28
N ILE A 272 5.62 -20.51 17.87
CA ILE A 272 6.60 -19.92 18.79
C ILE A 272 5.91 -18.99 19.80
N LEU A 273 4.94 -18.17 19.38
CA LEU A 273 4.17 -17.34 20.32
C LEU A 273 3.36 -18.19 21.30
N LYS A 274 2.74 -19.29 20.84
CA LYS A 274 2.04 -20.27 21.72
C LYS A 274 3.00 -20.89 22.72
N ASP A 275 4.16 -21.37 22.27
CA ASP A 275 5.18 -21.99 23.11
C ASP A 275 5.65 -21.01 24.19
N LEU A 276 5.99 -19.77 23.81
CA LEU A 276 6.38 -18.73 24.75
C LEU A 276 5.30 -18.45 25.80
N TYR A 277 4.03 -18.46 25.39
CA TYR A 277 2.89 -18.28 26.30
C TYR A 277 2.79 -19.45 27.29
N TYR A 278 2.74 -20.70 26.83
CA TYR A 278 2.58 -21.86 27.71
C TYR A 278 3.83 -22.20 28.54
N GLU A 279 5.02 -21.79 28.08
CA GLU A 279 6.26 -21.87 28.86
C GLU A 279 6.40 -20.75 29.91
N ASN A 280 5.37 -19.89 30.08
CA ASN A 280 5.38 -18.73 30.99
C ASN A 280 6.56 -17.76 30.73
N LYS A 281 7.00 -17.64 29.46
CA LYS A 281 8.06 -16.68 29.07
C LYS A 281 7.52 -15.29 28.78
N ILE A 282 6.21 -15.16 28.63
CA ILE A 282 5.47 -13.91 28.41
C ILE A 282 4.24 -13.88 29.35
N PRO A 283 3.64 -12.70 29.58
CA PRO A 283 2.56 -12.56 30.56
C PRO A 283 1.33 -13.43 30.23
N GLN A 284 0.66 -13.96 31.26
CA GLN A 284 -0.50 -14.87 31.11
C GLN A 284 -1.86 -14.15 31.07
N ASP A 285 -1.86 -12.85 31.35
CA ASP A 285 -3.03 -11.97 31.29
C ASP A 285 -3.28 -11.42 29.87
N ILE A 286 -2.67 -12.03 28.85
CA ILE A 286 -2.80 -11.64 27.44
C ILE A 286 -3.49 -12.72 26.61
N GLN A 287 -4.00 -12.31 25.47
CA GLN A 287 -4.47 -13.17 24.39
C GLN A 287 -4.03 -12.57 23.04
N PHE A 288 -4.00 -13.40 22.00
CA PHE A 288 -3.51 -13.04 20.68
C PHE A 288 -4.65 -12.94 19.68
N LEU A 289 -4.64 -11.86 18.90
CA LEU A 289 -5.43 -11.71 17.68
C LEU A 289 -4.51 -11.93 16.47
N ILE A 290 -4.62 -13.09 15.84
CA ILE A 290 -3.88 -13.45 14.64
C ILE A 290 -4.63 -12.90 13.42
N ARG A 291 -4.32 -11.65 13.07
CA ARG A 291 -5.06 -10.90 12.05
C ARG A 291 -4.50 -11.17 10.66
N LEU A 292 -5.24 -11.92 9.84
CA LEU A 292 -4.81 -12.27 8.48
C LEU A 292 -4.91 -11.07 7.53
N HIS A 293 -4.00 -11.00 6.57
CA HIS A 293 -4.05 -9.99 5.51
C HIS A 293 -5.26 -10.22 4.59
N PRO A 294 -6.01 -9.18 4.19
CA PRO A 294 -7.23 -9.35 3.40
C PRO A 294 -7.00 -9.98 2.02
N PHE A 295 -5.81 -9.82 1.44
CA PHE A 295 -5.49 -10.27 0.07
C PHE A 295 -4.36 -11.30 -0.03
N ASN A 296 -3.63 -11.55 1.06
CA ASN A 296 -2.49 -12.48 1.06
C ASN A 296 -2.86 -13.68 1.92
N ALA A 297 -2.90 -14.86 1.31
CA ALA A 297 -3.17 -16.08 2.05
C ALA A 297 -2.09 -16.33 3.11
N VAL A 298 -2.51 -16.84 4.25
CA VAL A 298 -1.64 -17.32 5.32
C VAL A 298 -2.07 -18.76 5.58
N ASP A 299 -1.10 -19.67 5.60
CA ASP A 299 -1.33 -21.05 6.01
C ASP A 299 -1.04 -21.16 7.51
N LEU A 300 -2.08 -21.50 8.28
CA LEU A 300 -2.02 -21.78 9.71
C LEU A 300 -2.53 -23.21 10.02
N SER A 301 -2.65 -24.08 9.01
CA SER A 301 -3.21 -25.43 9.14
C SER A 301 -2.45 -26.32 10.14
N GLN A 302 -1.18 -26.01 10.37
CA GLN A 302 -0.31 -26.71 11.32
C GLN A 302 -0.39 -26.17 12.76
N VAL A 303 -1.17 -25.11 12.99
CA VAL A 303 -1.37 -24.54 14.33
C VAL A 303 -2.66 -25.07 14.92
N GLU A 304 -2.57 -25.78 16.04
CA GLU A 304 -3.76 -26.26 16.75
C GLU A 304 -4.63 -25.10 17.25
N PRO A 305 -5.97 -25.19 17.15
CA PRO A 305 -6.88 -24.20 17.70
C PRO A 305 -6.64 -23.93 19.19
N ASP A 306 -6.79 -22.67 19.61
CA ASP A 306 -6.54 -22.25 20.98
C ASP A 306 -7.37 -21.01 21.33
N SER A 307 -8.05 -21.04 22.47
CA SER A 307 -8.89 -19.93 22.94
C SER A 307 -8.13 -18.62 23.17
N ASN A 308 -6.82 -18.69 23.42
CA ASN A 308 -5.96 -17.51 23.59
C ASN A 308 -5.35 -17.03 22.26
N PHE A 309 -5.58 -17.72 21.14
CA PHE A 309 -5.03 -17.38 19.82
C PHE A 309 -6.16 -17.32 18.79
N ILE A 310 -6.82 -16.18 18.75
CA ILE A 310 -8.00 -15.91 17.94
C ILE A 310 -7.56 -15.59 16.51
N VAL A 311 -8.01 -16.39 15.53
CA VAL A 311 -7.73 -16.14 14.12
C VAL A 311 -8.78 -15.21 13.52
N ASP A 312 -8.35 -14.03 13.07
CA ASP A 312 -9.22 -13.01 12.49
C ASP A 312 -9.06 -12.97 10.95
N ILE A 313 -10.10 -13.44 10.25
CA ILE A 313 -10.15 -13.55 8.79
C ILE A 313 -10.81 -12.31 8.22
N THR A 314 -10.00 -11.43 7.61
CA THR A 314 -10.44 -10.06 7.33
C THR A 314 -10.73 -9.76 5.87
N GLY A 315 -10.62 -10.76 4.98
CA GLY A 315 -10.86 -10.55 3.55
C GLY A 315 -10.96 -11.84 2.73
N PRO A 316 -11.00 -11.71 1.39
CA PRO A 316 -11.19 -12.83 0.47
C PRO A 316 -10.00 -13.78 0.35
N ALA A 317 -8.83 -13.42 0.91
CA ALA A 317 -7.68 -14.32 0.93
C ALA A 317 -8.08 -15.64 1.56
N LYS A 318 -8.01 -16.73 0.79
CA LYS A 318 -8.28 -18.07 1.30
C LYS A 318 -7.28 -18.36 2.43
N SER A 319 -7.76 -18.48 3.66
CA SER A 319 -7.08 -19.32 4.65
C SER A 319 -7.40 -20.77 4.25
N GLU A 320 -6.39 -21.60 4.05
CA GLU A 320 -6.60 -23.03 3.75
C GLU A 320 -7.34 -23.77 4.91
N ALA A 321 -7.59 -23.09 6.03
CA ALA A 321 -8.38 -23.51 7.20
C ALA A 321 -9.92 -23.63 7.01
N GLY A 322 -10.42 -23.87 5.80
CA GLY A 322 -11.84 -24.25 5.59
C GLY A 322 -12.91 -23.17 5.85
N VAL A 323 -12.54 -21.90 6.05
CA VAL A 323 -13.50 -20.81 6.25
C VAL A 323 -13.87 -20.17 4.90
N ALA A 324 -15.17 -19.97 4.67
CA ALA A 324 -15.69 -19.35 3.45
C ALA A 324 -15.08 -17.96 3.23
N ALA A 325 -14.42 -17.77 2.09
CA ALA A 325 -13.91 -16.46 1.69
C ALA A 325 -15.05 -15.44 1.62
N LYS A 326 -14.87 -14.23 2.18
CA LYS A 326 -15.79 -13.13 1.90
C LYS A 326 -15.72 -12.82 0.41
N VAL A 327 -16.75 -13.20 -0.34
CA VAL A 327 -16.88 -12.98 -1.79
C VAL A 327 -17.00 -11.50 -2.13
N VAL A 328 -17.35 -10.67 -1.15
CA VAL A 328 -17.47 -9.21 -1.28
C VAL A 328 -16.96 -8.55 -0.01
N GLY A 329 -16.16 -7.51 -0.19
CA GLY A 329 -15.58 -6.72 0.87
C GLY A 329 -14.66 -5.70 0.24
N GLU A 330 -15.25 -4.73 -0.46
CA GLU A 330 -14.56 -3.45 -0.60
C GLU A 330 -14.17 -3.00 0.82
N LEU A 331 -13.06 -2.26 0.93
CA LEU A 331 -12.61 -1.63 2.16
C LEU A 331 -13.69 -0.61 2.57
N ASP A 332 -14.77 -1.09 3.16
CA ASP A 332 -15.95 -0.36 3.58
C ASP A 332 -15.78 0.12 5.03
N ASP A 333 -16.73 0.93 5.49
CA ASP A 333 -16.68 1.51 6.84
C ASP A 333 -16.58 0.45 7.93
N SER A 334 -17.20 -0.72 7.74
CA SER A 334 -17.14 -1.83 8.68
C SER A 334 -15.73 -2.43 8.76
N PHE A 335 -15.06 -2.58 7.61
CA PHE A 335 -13.67 -3.04 7.56
C PHE A 335 -12.73 -2.04 8.25
N TYR A 336 -12.93 -0.73 8.04
CA TYR A 336 -12.13 0.30 8.71
C TYR A 336 -12.35 0.30 10.21
N GLN A 337 -13.61 0.26 10.64
CA GLN A 337 -13.93 0.20 12.06
C GLN A 337 -13.28 -1.02 12.71
N HIS A 338 -13.33 -2.17 12.06
CA HIS A 338 -12.74 -3.40 12.58
C HIS A 338 -11.21 -3.34 12.71
N ILE A 339 -10.47 -2.85 11.70
CA ILE A 339 -9.01 -2.66 11.84
C ILE A 339 -8.68 -1.59 12.89
N PHE A 340 -9.43 -0.50 12.94
CA PHE A 340 -9.24 0.55 13.93
C PHE A 340 -9.44 0.02 15.35
N ASP A 341 -10.55 -0.68 15.63
CA ASP A 341 -10.81 -1.31 16.94
C ASP A 341 -9.71 -2.31 17.30
N SER A 342 -9.29 -3.14 16.33
CA SER A 342 -8.23 -4.13 16.52
C SER A 342 -6.92 -3.50 16.97
N LEU A 343 -6.52 -2.39 16.35
CA LEU A 343 -5.32 -1.66 16.71
C LEU A 343 -5.51 -0.88 18.02
N TYR A 344 -6.66 -0.23 18.19
CA TYR A 344 -6.99 0.59 19.35
C TYR A 344 -6.99 -0.23 20.65
N TYR A 345 -7.57 -1.43 20.64
CA TYR A 345 -7.60 -2.32 21.81
C TYR A 345 -6.32 -3.14 22.00
N SER A 346 -5.45 -3.20 20.99
CA SER A 346 -4.16 -3.87 21.14
C SER A 346 -3.24 -3.11 22.09
N SER A 347 -2.66 -3.84 23.04
CA SER A 347 -1.59 -3.37 23.92
C SER A 347 -0.22 -3.44 23.25
N LEU A 348 -0.06 -4.36 22.29
CA LEU A 348 1.15 -4.58 21.52
C LEU A 348 0.80 -5.12 20.14
N ILE A 349 1.54 -4.69 19.13
CA ILE A 349 1.47 -5.23 17.77
C ILE A 349 2.76 -5.98 17.45
N ILE A 350 2.66 -7.16 16.87
CA ILE A 350 3.77 -7.94 16.35
C ILE A 350 3.53 -8.09 14.86
N ASN A 351 4.48 -7.70 14.02
CA ASN A 351 4.38 -7.92 12.58
C ASN A 351 5.62 -8.64 12.05
N ALA A 352 5.43 -9.40 10.97
CA ALA A 352 6.55 -9.85 10.16
C ALA A 352 6.85 -8.79 9.10
N ILE A 353 6.02 -8.64 8.08
CA ILE A 353 6.14 -7.57 7.09
C ILE A 353 4.75 -7.13 6.65
N SER A 354 4.37 -5.90 6.99
CA SER A 354 3.03 -5.38 6.71
C SER A 354 3.01 -3.86 6.77
N SER A 355 2.08 -3.25 6.03
CA SER A 355 1.80 -1.81 6.13
C SER A 355 1.27 -1.39 7.50
N ILE A 356 0.87 -2.36 8.35
CA ILE A 356 0.39 -2.13 9.73
C ILE A 356 1.37 -1.35 10.59
N ILE A 357 2.65 -1.27 10.20
CA ILE A 357 3.63 -0.40 10.86
C ILE A 357 3.22 1.07 10.82
N VAL A 358 2.59 1.52 9.73
CA VAL A 358 2.11 2.90 9.59
C VAL A 358 0.86 3.11 10.44
N ASP A 359 -0.05 2.13 10.46
CA ASP A 359 -1.23 2.14 11.32
C ASP A 359 -0.86 2.19 12.81
N ALA A 360 0.11 1.37 13.22
CA ALA A 360 0.62 1.36 14.59
C ALA A 360 1.24 2.70 14.98
N ALA A 361 2.02 3.31 14.10
CA ALA A 361 2.58 4.64 14.34
C ALA A 361 1.51 5.72 14.42
N ALA A 362 0.47 5.65 13.57
CA ALA A 362 -0.65 6.59 13.59
C ALA A 362 -1.38 6.61 14.93
N LEU A 363 -1.52 5.44 15.57
CA LEU A 363 -2.19 5.25 16.86
C LEU A 363 -1.22 5.15 18.06
N ASP A 364 0.07 5.46 17.86
CA ASP A 364 1.13 5.37 18.88
C ASP A 364 1.18 4.02 19.62
N LYS A 365 1.03 2.93 18.87
CA LYS A 365 1.05 1.56 19.40
C LYS A 365 2.46 0.98 19.42
N PRO A 366 2.89 0.38 20.55
CA PRO A 366 4.12 -0.42 20.58
C PRO A 366 4.08 -1.51 19.52
N LEU A 367 5.18 -1.67 18.80
CA LEU A 367 5.28 -2.63 17.70
C LEU A 367 6.63 -3.36 17.75
N ILE A 368 6.61 -4.67 17.49
CA ILE A 368 7.78 -5.53 17.31
C ILE A 368 7.79 -6.05 15.87
N THR A 369 8.95 -6.04 15.22
CA THR A 369 9.11 -6.57 13.87
C THR A 369 9.96 -7.84 13.86
N VAL A 370 9.36 -8.94 13.44
CA VAL A 370 10.00 -10.26 13.31
C VAL A 370 10.94 -10.27 12.10
N ASN A 371 12.15 -10.81 12.27
CA ASN A 371 13.18 -10.92 11.24
C ASN A 371 13.76 -12.32 11.07
N PHE A 372 13.05 -13.32 11.57
CA PHE A 372 13.37 -14.74 11.45
C PHE A 372 12.20 -15.50 10.83
N ASN A 373 12.47 -16.66 10.23
CA ASN A 373 11.48 -17.42 9.46
C ASN A 373 11.01 -18.65 10.25
N GLY A 374 10.47 -18.45 11.45
CA GLY A 374 10.23 -19.56 12.39
C GLY A 374 11.53 -20.19 12.88
N TRP A 375 11.58 -21.52 13.00
CA TRP A 375 12.79 -22.25 13.40
C TRP A 375 13.67 -22.66 12.22
N GLU A 376 13.29 -22.30 10.99
CA GLU A 376 14.07 -22.63 9.79
C GLU A 376 15.40 -21.88 9.73
N LYS A 377 16.50 -22.64 9.67
CA LYS A 377 17.87 -22.09 9.57
C LYS A 377 18.29 -21.78 8.14
N ASN A 378 17.85 -22.58 7.17
CA ASN A 378 18.29 -22.55 5.78
C ASN A 378 17.15 -22.16 4.82
N VAL A 379 16.64 -20.95 4.95
CA VAL A 379 15.54 -20.46 4.09
C VAL A 379 16.10 -19.87 2.79
N PRO A 380 15.55 -20.24 1.61
CA PRO A 380 15.93 -19.62 0.35
C PRO A 380 15.84 -18.09 0.42
N THR A 381 16.82 -17.39 -0.16
CA THR A 381 16.93 -15.92 -0.07
C THR A 381 15.63 -15.21 -0.43
N LEU A 382 14.94 -15.62 -1.51
CA LEU A 382 13.72 -14.97 -1.97
C LEU A 382 12.50 -15.22 -1.08
N LYS A 383 12.56 -16.24 -0.22
CA LYS A 383 11.52 -16.63 0.75
C LYS A 383 11.89 -16.27 2.20
N SER A 384 12.92 -15.47 2.39
CA SER A 384 13.40 -15.05 3.72
C SER A 384 13.00 -13.62 4.03
N LEU A 385 12.48 -13.36 5.24
CA LEU A 385 12.21 -12.00 5.72
C LEU A 385 13.43 -11.09 5.60
N LYS A 386 14.64 -11.63 5.80
CA LYS A 386 15.89 -10.88 5.70
C LYS A 386 16.11 -10.25 4.33
N ARG A 387 15.66 -10.90 3.25
CA ARG A 387 15.73 -10.31 1.89
C ARG A 387 14.85 -9.08 1.78
N TRP A 388 13.65 -9.12 2.36
CA TRP A 388 12.73 -8.00 2.27
C TRP A 388 13.28 -6.77 3.00
N ARG A 389 14.06 -6.97 4.08
CA ARG A 389 14.77 -5.88 4.78
C ARG A 389 15.80 -5.13 3.95
N LEU A 390 16.17 -5.65 2.78
CA LEU A 390 17.11 -5.01 1.86
C LEU A 390 16.43 -4.04 0.88
N GLU A 391 15.09 -3.96 0.90
CA GLU A 391 14.34 -3.02 0.07
C GLU A 391 14.42 -1.59 0.62
N GLU A 392 14.40 -0.60 -0.27
CA GLU A 392 14.63 0.82 0.05
C GLU A 392 13.74 1.33 1.18
N ASN A 393 12.43 1.05 1.08
CA ASN A 393 11.46 1.46 2.08
C ASN A 393 11.74 0.80 3.45
N GLN A 394 12.18 -0.46 3.45
CA GLN A 394 12.52 -1.19 4.67
C GLN A 394 13.79 -0.65 5.33
N ILE A 395 14.84 -0.42 4.54
CA ILE A 395 16.07 0.21 5.01
C ILE A 395 15.76 1.59 5.61
N SER A 396 14.90 2.35 4.94
CA SER A 396 14.54 3.70 5.37
C SER A 396 13.88 3.70 6.75
N TRP A 397 12.82 2.92 6.96
CA TRP A 397 12.16 2.94 8.27
C TRP A 397 12.97 2.27 9.37
N MET A 398 13.74 1.23 9.08
CA MET A 398 14.58 0.56 10.09
C MET A 398 15.59 1.53 10.71
N ARG A 399 16.09 2.50 9.92
CA ARG A 399 17.00 3.56 10.42
C ARG A 399 16.37 4.48 11.46
N ILE A 400 15.05 4.63 11.45
CA ILE A 400 14.33 5.42 12.46
C ILE A 400 14.32 4.69 13.81
N GLY A 401 14.38 3.35 13.80
CA GLY A 401 14.45 2.53 15.01
C GLY A 401 13.16 2.52 15.82
N MET A 402 12.02 2.78 15.19
CA MET A 402 10.69 2.80 15.82
C MET A 402 10.34 1.47 16.51
N THR A 403 10.75 0.36 15.90
CA THR A 403 10.43 -1.00 16.33
C THR A 403 11.73 -1.81 16.43
N PRO A 404 11.90 -2.65 17.46
CA PRO A 404 12.96 -3.63 17.49
C PRO A 404 12.79 -4.64 16.37
N LEU A 405 13.91 -4.94 15.72
CA LEU A 405 14.01 -6.00 14.72
C LEU A 405 14.52 -7.27 15.40
N VAL A 406 13.61 -8.17 15.76
CA VAL A 406 13.93 -9.38 16.55
C VAL A 406 14.36 -10.53 15.65
N ASN A 407 15.45 -11.21 16.02
CA ASN A 407 16.11 -12.22 15.18
C ASN A 407 15.93 -13.66 15.67
N ASN A 408 15.30 -13.85 16.82
CA ASN A 408 15.03 -15.15 17.43
C ASN A 408 13.86 -15.05 18.45
N LYS A 409 13.45 -16.19 19.00
CA LYS A 409 12.34 -16.27 19.96
C LYS A 409 12.66 -15.62 21.31
N GLU A 410 13.92 -15.63 21.72
CA GLU A 410 14.38 -15.06 22.98
C GLU A 410 14.26 -13.52 22.95
N GLU A 411 14.73 -12.88 21.86
CA GLU A 411 14.55 -11.45 21.60
C GLU A 411 13.07 -11.08 21.49
N LEU A 412 12.26 -11.93 20.84
CA LEU A 412 10.82 -11.72 20.74
C LEU A 412 10.16 -11.70 22.13
N ALA A 413 10.43 -12.70 22.98
CA ALA A 413 9.93 -12.76 24.35
C ALA A 413 10.38 -11.56 25.18
N LEU A 414 11.65 -11.17 25.08
CA LEU A 414 12.21 -10.01 25.77
C LEU A 414 11.42 -8.74 25.43
N TRP A 415 11.22 -8.47 24.13
CA TRP A 415 10.53 -7.26 23.70
C TRP A 415 9.02 -7.28 23.97
N ILE A 416 8.38 -8.45 23.95
CA ILE A 416 6.98 -8.59 24.40
C ILE A 416 6.86 -8.16 25.86
N ASN A 417 7.70 -8.68 26.75
CA ASN A 417 7.69 -8.31 28.16
C ASN A 417 7.99 -6.82 28.37
N ASN A 418 8.99 -6.27 27.68
CA ASN A 418 9.35 -4.86 27.81
C ASN A 418 8.20 -3.93 27.42
N TYR A 419 7.58 -4.14 26.26
CA TYR A 419 6.50 -3.26 25.80
C TYR A 419 5.18 -3.45 26.55
N LEU A 420 4.89 -4.67 27.02
CA LEU A 420 3.71 -4.91 27.86
C LEU A 420 3.87 -4.35 29.28
N LYS A 421 5.11 -4.16 29.74
CA LYS A 421 5.44 -3.52 31.02
C LYS A 421 5.48 -2.00 30.90
N ASP A 422 6.09 -1.49 29.84
CA ASP A 422 6.20 -0.05 29.56
C ASP A 422 5.94 0.23 28.06
N PRO A 423 4.70 0.61 27.69
CA PRO A 423 4.36 0.93 26.32
C PRO A 423 4.98 2.26 25.83
N THR A 424 5.55 3.08 26.73
CA THR A 424 6.16 4.38 26.37
C THR A 424 7.56 4.22 25.78
N LEU A 425 8.18 3.04 25.92
CA LEU A 425 9.46 2.73 25.26
C LEU A 425 9.36 3.03 23.76
N HIS A 426 10.35 3.76 23.25
CA HIS A 426 10.42 4.20 21.85
C HIS A 426 9.27 5.11 21.35
N GLN A 427 8.47 5.70 22.23
CA GLN A 427 7.39 6.63 21.84
C GLN A 427 7.90 7.78 20.96
N ASP A 428 9.03 8.40 21.30
CA ASP A 428 9.64 9.46 20.47
C ASP A 428 10.00 8.98 19.06
N LYS A 429 10.46 7.73 18.93
CA LYS A 429 10.80 7.14 17.64
C LYS A 429 9.54 6.79 16.83
N ARG A 430 8.45 6.36 17.48
CA ARG A 430 7.13 6.20 16.86
C ARG A 430 6.58 7.52 16.36
N LYS A 431 6.70 8.58 17.16
CA LYS A 431 6.33 9.94 16.75
C LYS A 431 7.15 10.40 15.54
N ASN A 432 8.48 10.24 15.57
CA ASN A 432 9.34 10.59 14.44
C ASN A 432 8.98 9.80 13.16
N PHE A 433 8.73 8.49 13.28
CA PHE A 433 8.24 7.68 12.15
C PHE A 433 6.90 8.22 11.63
N LYS A 434 5.95 8.54 12.53
CA LYS A 434 4.63 9.07 12.15
C LYS A 434 4.78 10.35 11.34
N ASP A 435 5.58 11.30 11.84
CA ASP A 435 5.79 12.61 11.21
C ASP A 435 6.44 12.46 9.83
N ILE A 436 7.38 11.50 9.68
CA ILE A 436 8.05 11.22 8.41
C ILE A 436 7.13 10.50 7.43
N TYR A 437 6.44 9.42 7.83
CA TYR A 437 5.73 8.54 6.90
C TYR A 437 4.26 8.91 6.68
N CYS A 438 3.57 9.40 7.72
CA CYS A 438 2.21 9.93 7.57
C CYS A 438 2.20 11.37 7.06
N GLY A 439 3.34 12.08 7.14
CA GLY A 439 3.47 13.48 6.78
C GLY A 439 2.70 14.38 7.74
N LYS A 440 2.07 15.43 7.20
CA LYS A 440 1.16 16.28 7.99
C LYS A 440 -0.08 15.46 8.35
N PHE A 441 -0.15 15.02 9.60
CA PHE A 441 -1.25 14.23 10.17
C PHE A 441 -2.22 15.16 10.93
N ASP A 442 -2.80 16.12 10.22
CA ASP A 442 -3.61 17.22 10.75
C ASP A 442 -5.10 17.12 10.35
N GLY A 443 -5.48 16.06 9.64
CA GLY A 443 -6.84 15.83 9.17
C GLY A 443 -7.20 16.57 7.88
N LYS A 444 -6.24 17.26 7.26
CA LYS A 444 -6.44 18.11 6.07
C LYS A 444 -5.78 17.55 4.80
N SER A 445 -5.35 16.29 4.79
CA SER A 445 -4.71 15.69 3.61
C SER A 445 -5.66 15.68 2.40
N ALA A 446 -6.95 15.41 2.63
CA ALA A 446 -7.96 15.44 1.57
C ALA A 446 -8.12 16.83 0.92
N GLU A 447 -8.25 17.87 1.74
CA GLU A 447 -8.34 19.26 1.30
C GLU A 447 -7.08 19.68 0.53
N ARG A 448 -5.90 19.34 1.07
CA ARG A 448 -4.59 19.63 0.43
C ARG A 448 -4.47 18.99 -0.95
N ILE A 449 -4.96 17.75 -1.12
CA ILE A 449 -5.01 17.07 -2.43
C ILE A 449 -5.94 17.82 -3.37
N ALA A 450 -7.18 18.08 -2.96
CA ALA A 450 -8.18 18.72 -3.81
C ALA A 450 -7.76 20.13 -4.25
N SER A 451 -7.27 20.96 -3.32
CA SER A 451 -6.77 22.31 -3.65
C SER A 451 -5.55 22.27 -4.58
N PHE A 452 -4.65 21.29 -4.42
CA PHE A 452 -3.51 21.17 -5.33
C PHE A 452 -3.93 20.72 -6.73
N VAL A 453 -4.92 19.84 -6.86
CA VAL A 453 -5.50 19.46 -8.15
C VAL A 453 -6.17 20.67 -8.81
N LEU A 454 -7.04 21.38 -8.09
CA LEU A 454 -7.90 22.44 -8.64
C LEU A 454 -7.20 23.81 -8.85
N SER A 455 -5.96 23.97 -8.39
CA SER A 455 -5.21 25.26 -8.46
C SER A 455 -4.68 25.66 -9.84
#